data_AF-S8D9H1-F1
#
_entry.id   AF-S8D9H1-F1
#
_cell.length_a   1.000
_cell.length_b   1.000
_cell.length_c   1.000
_cell.angle_alpha   90.00
_cell.angle_beta   90.00
_cell.angle_gamma   90.00
#
_symmetry.space_group_name_H-M   'P 1'
#
loop_
_entity.id
_entity.type
_entity.pdbx_description
1 polymer ?
#
loop_
_entity_poly.entity_id
_entity_poly.type
_entity_poly.pdbx_seq_one_letter_code
_entity_poly.pdbx_strand_id
1 'polypeptide(L)'
;WICLELLLSIPIYAQRDEIHSTLCKNYYSDRVVSQIFSDLLGCLDNASEVSALPMLRSIRLSIELLSSSGGFSVEMMWNLVHSSWVLHTSCNKRRVAPIAALLSAVLHHSLFRDETMHDYNNGPGPLKWFVQKIIEEGAKSPRTIRLTALHLCGLWLAYPSTIRYYIHELKLLTFYGSVAFDEDFEGQLAENSDAREEILRLSQSLDPELTDVFINTELYARVSVAVLFSKLADMVDTSNLVEDKVAAISSGKLFLLELLKYVVMDRDLSKELYKKYSAIHRRKVRAWQMICALSRFVDLDIVDQVTSELHKALCVS
;
A
#
# COMPACT_ATOMS: atom_id res chain seq x y z
N TRP A 1 10.75 -0.62 25.32
CA TRP A 1 10.31 -0.94 23.93
C TRP A 1 11.26 -1.89 23.24
N ILE A 2 12.56 -1.61 23.11
CA ILE A 2 13.52 -2.53 22.47
C ILE A 2 13.51 -3.92 23.12
N CYS A 3 13.50 -4.03 24.46
CA CYS A 3 13.41 -5.33 25.13
C CYS A 3 12.12 -6.09 24.80
N LEU A 4 11.01 -5.38 24.59
CA LEU A 4 9.73 -5.99 24.22
C LEU A 4 9.74 -6.47 22.78
N GLU A 5 10.29 -5.67 21.86
CA GLU A 5 10.52 -6.06 20.47
C GLU A 5 11.35 -7.34 20.38
N LEU A 6 12.49 -7.38 21.09
CA LEU A 6 13.35 -8.57 21.15
C LEU A 6 12.59 -9.78 21.71
N LEU A 7 11.83 -9.60 22.79
CA LEU A 7 11.04 -10.67 23.40
C LEU A 7 10.00 -11.24 22.41
N LEU A 8 9.24 -10.36 21.74
CA LEU A 8 8.21 -10.75 20.76
C LEU A 8 8.81 -11.37 19.49
N SER A 9 10.08 -11.11 19.19
CA SER A 9 10.75 -11.66 18.00
C SER A 9 11.21 -13.12 18.16
N ILE A 10 11.38 -13.60 19.40
CA ILE A 10 11.90 -14.96 19.69
C ILE A 10 11.12 -16.06 18.94
N PRO A 11 9.77 -16.09 18.96
CA PRO A 11 9.02 -17.15 18.28
C PRO A 11 9.23 -17.15 16.76
N ILE A 12 9.41 -15.97 16.16
CA ILE A 12 9.55 -15.80 14.70
C ILE A 12 10.93 -16.27 14.24
N TYR A 13 11.99 -15.99 15.01
CA TYR A 13 13.32 -16.53 14.72
C TYR A 13 13.36 -18.05 14.90
N ALA A 14 12.72 -18.58 15.95
CA ALA A 14 12.67 -20.02 16.21
C ALA A 14 11.94 -20.80 15.09
N GLN A 15 10.96 -20.18 14.41
CA GLN A 15 10.28 -20.78 13.26
C GLN A 15 11.12 -20.80 11.99
N ARG A 16 12.00 -19.82 11.77
CA ARG A 16 12.84 -19.72 10.56
C ARG A 16 13.98 -20.73 10.53
N ASP A 17 14.48 -21.15 11.69
CA ASP A 17 15.66 -22.01 11.76
C ASP A 17 15.35 -23.52 11.66
N GLU A 18 14.10 -23.95 11.40
CA GLU A 18 13.66 -25.37 11.24
C GLU A 18 14.02 -26.35 12.39
N ILE A 19 14.72 -25.92 13.44
CA ILE A 19 15.30 -26.81 14.47
C ILE A 19 14.23 -27.42 15.41
N HIS A 20 13.00 -26.89 15.48
CA HIS A 20 11.96 -27.39 16.39
C HIS A 20 10.52 -27.37 15.82
N SER A 21 10.24 -28.11 14.74
CA SER A 21 8.89 -28.15 14.15
C SER A 21 7.83 -28.90 14.97
N THR A 22 8.20 -29.63 16.04
CA THR A 22 7.25 -30.50 16.76
C THR A 22 6.98 -30.15 18.23
N LEU A 23 7.69 -29.20 18.85
CA LEU A 23 7.56 -28.93 20.30
C LEU A 23 7.07 -27.55 20.74
N CYS A 24 7.02 -26.54 19.87
CA CYS A 24 6.73 -25.17 20.30
C CYS A 24 5.37 -24.67 19.82
N LYS A 25 4.30 -25.34 20.27
CA LYS A 25 2.98 -24.72 20.28
C LYS A 25 2.98 -23.63 21.37
N ASN A 26 3.11 -22.39 20.92
CA ASN A 26 2.77 -21.14 21.60
C ASN A 26 3.69 -20.71 22.76
N TYR A 27 4.80 -20.03 22.42
CA TYR A 27 5.63 -19.30 23.40
C TYR A 27 4.84 -18.25 24.20
N TYR A 28 3.76 -17.71 23.61
CA TYR A 28 2.83 -16.79 24.24
C TYR A 28 1.39 -17.27 24.02
N SER A 29 0.53 -17.10 25.02
CA SER A 29 -0.91 -17.28 24.82
C SER A 29 -1.52 -16.07 24.11
N ASP A 30 -2.59 -16.26 23.34
CA ASP A 30 -3.28 -15.17 22.63
C ASP A 30 -3.72 -14.05 23.58
N ARG A 31 -4.09 -14.40 24.82
CA ARG A 31 -4.44 -13.44 25.86
C ARG A 31 -3.26 -12.55 26.25
N VAL A 32 -2.06 -13.11 26.37
CA VAL A 32 -0.85 -12.34 26.69
C VAL A 32 -0.49 -11.42 25.53
N VAL A 33 -0.53 -11.92 24.29
CA VAL A 33 -0.21 -11.10 23.11
C VAL A 33 -1.26 -10.00 22.91
N SER A 34 -2.54 -10.30 23.12
CA SER A 34 -3.63 -9.30 23.04
C SER A 34 -3.48 -8.22 24.10
N GLN A 35 -3.08 -8.57 25.32
CA GLN A 35 -2.82 -7.59 26.37
C GLN A 35 -1.62 -6.70 26.00
N ILE A 36 -0.51 -7.29 25.55
CA ILE A 36 0.67 -6.55 25.09
C ILE A 36 0.29 -5.59 23.96
N PHE A 37 -0.50 -6.06 23.00
CA PHE A 37 -0.98 -5.24 21.90
C PHE A 37 -1.84 -4.07 22.40
N SER A 38 -2.79 -4.32 23.30
CA SER A 38 -3.62 -3.27 23.90
C SER A 38 -2.79 -2.23 24.66
N ASP A 39 -1.79 -2.68 25.42
CA ASP A 39 -0.89 -1.80 26.18
C ASP A 39 0.00 -0.96 25.25
N LEU A 40 0.48 -1.55 24.14
CA LEU A 40 1.20 -0.84 23.09
C LEU A 40 0.35 0.26 22.47
N LEU A 41 -0.90 -0.04 22.11
CA LEU A 41 -1.82 0.95 21.54
C LEU A 41 -2.09 2.10 22.51
N GLY A 42 -2.31 1.80 23.80
CA GLY A 42 -2.52 2.82 24.83
C GLY A 42 -1.35 3.79 25.00
N CYS A 43 -0.14 3.37 24.60
CA CYS A 43 1.06 4.20 24.67
C CYS A 43 1.42 4.88 23.33
N LEU A 44 0.89 4.40 22.21
CA LEU A 44 1.36 4.75 20.86
C LEU A 44 1.16 6.24 20.54
N ASP A 45 0.02 6.80 20.96
CA ASP A 45 -0.35 8.20 20.73
C ASP A 45 0.63 9.18 21.37
N ASN A 46 1.30 8.74 22.45
CA ASN A 46 2.25 9.53 23.23
C ASN A 46 3.70 9.12 22.99
N ALA A 47 3.96 8.28 21.99
CA ALA A 47 5.31 7.78 21.73
C ALA A 47 6.25 8.93 21.31
N SER A 48 7.42 8.99 21.93
CA SER A 48 8.50 9.88 21.49
C SER A 48 9.12 9.40 20.19
N GLU A 49 9.86 10.26 19.47
CA GLU A 49 10.55 9.88 18.22
C GLU A 49 11.44 8.63 18.37
N VAL A 50 12.06 8.45 19.54
CA VAL A 50 12.95 7.31 19.84
C VAL A 50 12.16 6.04 20.16
N SER A 51 10.95 6.18 20.68
CA SER A 51 10.10 5.04 21.07
C SER A 51 9.20 4.55 19.94
N ALA A 52 8.86 5.43 18.99
CA ALA A 52 7.93 5.13 17.91
C ALA A 52 8.33 3.88 17.11
N LEU A 53 9.59 3.81 16.66
CA LEU A 53 10.07 2.69 15.86
C LEU A 53 9.96 1.32 16.58
N PRO A 54 10.56 1.11 17.77
CA PRO A 54 10.48 -0.18 18.46
C PRO A 54 9.04 -0.53 18.89
N MET A 55 8.18 0.47 19.13
CA MET A 55 6.76 0.22 19.39
C MET A 55 6.03 -0.29 18.15
N LEU A 56 6.23 0.35 16.99
CA LEU A 56 5.63 -0.09 15.72
C LEU A 56 6.11 -1.48 15.30
N ARG A 57 7.41 -1.77 15.51
CA ARG A 57 7.95 -3.13 15.30
C ARG A 57 7.28 -4.14 16.22
N SER A 58 7.12 -3.80 17.50
CA SER A 58 6.44 -4.66 18.48
C SER A 58 4.97 -4.91 18.11
N ILE A 59 4.24 -3.88 17.66
CA ILE A 59 2.86 -3.99 17.15
C ILE A 59 2.81 -4.97 15.98
N ARG A 60 3.71 -4.82 15.00
CA ARG A 60 3.79 -5.73 13.84
C ARG A 60 3.98 -7.19 14.27
N LEU A 61 4.91 -7.45 15.19
CA LEU A 61 5.15 -8.79 15.73
C LEU A 61 3.92 -9.34 16.48
N SER A 62 3.23 -8.50 17.26
CA SER A 62 1.99 -8.89 17.92
C SER A 62 0.88 -9.24 16.93
N ILE A 63 0.75 -8.50 15.82
CA ILE A 63 -0.21 -8.82 14.75
C ILE A 63 0.12 -10.16 14.11
N GLU A 64 1.39 -10.42 13.80
CA GLU A 64 1.83 -11.68 13.20
C GLU A 64 1.47 -12.88 14.11
N LEU A 65 1.73 -12.75 15.41
CA LEU A 65 1.38 -13.75 16.42
C LEU A 65 -0.15 -13.95 16.54
N LEU A 66 -0.94 -12.88 16.64
CA LEU A 66 -2.40 -12.95 16.79
C LEU A 66 -3.13 -13.40 15.52
N SER A 67 -2.61 -13.05 14.35
CA SER A 67 -3.19 -13.45 13.07
C SER A 67 -3.05 -14.95 12.85
N SER A 68 -1.96 -15.55 13.32
CA SER A 68 -1.74 -17.00 13.23
C SER A 68 -2.76 -17.82 14.03
N SER A 69 -3.34 -17.25 15.08
CA SER A 69 -4.37 -17.87 15.92
C SER A 69 -5.80 -17.46 15.56
N GLY A 70 -5.99 -16.56 14.58
CA GLY A 70 -7.32 -16.03 14.21
C GLY A 70 -7.91 -15.07 15.24
N GLY A 71 -7.09 -14.55 16.17
CA GLY A 71 -7.54 -13.75 17.32
C GLY A 71 -7.64 -12.24 17.07
N PHE A 72 -7.39 -11.76 15.85
CA PHE A 72 -7.35 -10.32 15.56
C PHE A 72 -8.71 -9.79 15.08
N SER A 73 -9.33 -8.88 15.85
CA SER A 73 -10.66 -8.35 15.53
C SER A 73 -10.64 -7.01 14.78
N VAL A 74 -11.74 -6.69 14.10
CA VAL A 74 -11.93 -5.38 13.43
C VAL A 74 -11.85 -4.22 14.44
N GLU A 75 -12.34 -4.40 15.68
CA GLU A 75 -12.25 -3.39 16.75
C GLU A 75 -10.81 -3.12 17.16
N MET A 76 -10.00 -4.17 17.30
CA MET A 76 -8.55 -4.03 17.56
C MET A 76 -7.87 -3.26 16.42
N MET A 77 -8.32 -3.51 15.18
CA MET A 77 -7.79 -2.79 14.03
C MET A 77 -8.17 -1.31 14.02
N TRP A 78 -9.41 -0.97 14.39
CA TRP A 78 -9.84 0.43 14.53
C TRP A 78 -9.00 1.19 15.55
N ASN A 79 -8.74 0.58 16.70
CA ASN A 79 -7.87 1.18 17.71
C ASN A 79 -6.46 1.41 17.16
N LEU A 80 -5.91 0.43 16.44
CA LEU A 80 -4.59 0.55 15.83
C LEU A 80 -4.50 1.68 14.79
N VAL A 81 -5.45 1.76 13.85
CA VAL A 81 -5.39 2.78 12.79
C VAL A 81 -5.56 4.19 13.35
N HIS A 82 -6.40 4.38 14.38
CA HIS A 82 -6.56 5.67 15.02
C HIS A 82 -5.31 6.07 15.79
N SER A 83 -4.76 5.19 16.62
CA SER A 83 -3.54 5.48 17.37
C SER A 83 -2.33 5.72 16.48
N SER A 84 -2.18 4.90 15.43
CA SER A 84 -1.11 5.08 14.44
C SER A 84 -1.26 6.39 13.67
N TRP A 85 -2.49 6.82 13.39
CA TRP A 85 -2.74 8.10 12.75
C TRP A 85 -2.37 9.29 13.64
N VAL A 86 -2.70 9.23 14.93
CA VAL A 86 -2.29 10.24 15.92
C VAL A 86 -0.78 10.33 16.00
N LEU A 87 -0.09 9.18 16.10
CA LEU A 87 1.38 9.13 16.07
C LEU A 87 1.93 9.76 14.78
N HIS A 88 1.42 9.37 13.62
CA HIS A 88 1.91 9.84 12.32
C HIS A 88 1.79 11.36 12.17
N THR A 89 0.66 11.92 12.60
CA THR A 89 0.35 13.35 12.47
C THR A 89 1.07 14.21 13.49
N SER A 90 1.35 13.68 14.69
CA SER A 90 2.05 14.39 15.77
C SER A 90 3.57 14.46 15.58
N CYS A 91 4.14 13.66 14.67
CA CYS A 91 5.58 13.63 14.43
C CYS A 91 6.06 14.82 13.57
N ASN A 92 6.83 15.72 14.18
CA ASN A 92 7.39 16.91 13.50
C ASN A 92 8.43 16.57 12.42
N LYS A 93 9.19 15.48 12.58
CA LYS A 93 10.15 14.98 11.57
C LYS A 93 9.80 13.55 11.19
N ARG A 94 9.08 13.40 10.07
CA ARG A 94 8.67 12.10 9.52
C ARG A 94 9.89 11.40 8.89
N ARG A 95 10.65 10.66 9.69
CA ARG A 95 11.82 9.89 9.21
C ARG A 95 11.38 8.66 8.42
N VAL A 96 12.26 8.13 7.58
CA VAL A 96 11.97 6.96 6.73
C VAL A 96 11.59 5.72 7.55
N ALA A 97 12.41 5.34 8.54
CA ALA A 97 12.20 4.10 9.30
C ALA A 97 10.84 4.05 10.04
N PRO A 98 10.42 5.08 10.81
CA PRO A 98 9.10 5.06 11.46
C PRO A 98 7.93 5.00 10.48
N ILE A 99 8.00 5.66 9.32
CA ILE A 99 6.92 5.59 8.32
C ILE A 99 6.84 4.18 7.72
N ALA A 100 7.97 3.59 7.34
CA ALA A 100 8.01 2.23 6.81
C ALA A 100 7.53 1.20 7.84
N ALA A 101 7.96 1.33 9.10
CA ALA A 101 7.48 0.49 10.20
C ALA A 101 5.97 0.66 10.43
N LEU A 102 5.46 1.89 10.36
CA LEU A 102 4.03 2.18 10.52
C LEU A 102 3.20 1.55 9.40
N LEU A 103 3.61 1.73 8.15
CA LEU A 103 2.92 1.15 6.99
C LEU A 103 2.88 -0.37 7.08
N SER A 104 4.01 -1.03 7.34
CA SER A 104 4.07 -2.49 7.45
C SER A 104 3.36 -3.05 8.68
N ALA A 105 3.29 -2.30 9.79
CA ALA A 105 2.53 -2.71 10.97
C ALA A 105 1.02 -2.58 10.75
N VAL A 106 0.55 -1.42 10.26
CA VAL A 106 -0.88 -1.16 10.06
C VAL A 106 -1.41 -1.95 8.86
N LEU A 107 -0.73 -1.90 7.72
CA LEU A 107 -1.13 -2.60 6.50
C LEU A 107 -0.43 -3.97 6.45
N HIS A 108 -0.59 -4.75 7.52
CA HIS A 108 0.06 -6.05 7.62
C HIS A 108 -0.55 -7.06 6.63
N HIS A 109 0.29 -7.87 5.98
CA HIS A 109 -0.15 -8.78 4.91
C HIS A 109 -1.21 -9.80 5.39
N SER A 110 -1.11 -10.29 6.63
CA SER A 110 -2.06 -11.25 7.19
C SER A 110 -3.48 -10.69 7.33
N LEU A 111 -3.60 -9.38 7.53
CA LEU A 111 -4.88 -8.68 7.71
C LEU A 111 -5.40 -8.09 6.40
N PHE A 112 -4.51 -7.77 5.46
CA PHE A 112 -4.88 -7.10 4.23
C PHE A 112 -5.75 -7.95 3.30
N ARG A 113 -5.77 -9.28 3.45
CA ARG A 113 -6.68 -10.15 2.68
C ARG A 113 -8.13 -10.11 3.16
N ASP A 114 -8.37 -9.69 4.41
CA ASP A 114 -9.70 -9.71 5.02
C ASP A 114 -10.57 -8.56 4.48
N GLU A 115 -11.68 -8.91 3.83
CA GLU A 115 -12.62 -7.94 3.24
C GLU A 115 -13.20 -6.97 4.28
N THR A 116 -13.41 -7.42 5.52
CA THR A 116 -13.96 -6.58 6.60
C THR A 116 -13.02 -5.45 7.00
N MET A 117 -11.73 -5.57 6.67
CA MET A 117 -10.75 -4.52 6.88
C MET A 117 -10.87 -3.40 5.85
N HIS A 118 -11.56 -3.64 4.74
CA HIS A 118 -11.70 -2.70 3.63
C HIS A 118 -13.12 -2.12 3.52
N ASP A 119 -14.12 -2.92 3.84
CA ASP A 119 -15.53 -2.52 3.87
C ASP A 119 -16.18 -3.08 5.15
N TYR A 120 -16.70 -2.17 5.97
CA TYR A 120 -17.30 -2.51 7.25
C TYR A 120 -18.53 -1.64 7.49
N ASN A 121 -19.67 -2.28 7.78
CA ASN A 121 -20.94 -1.59 8.05
C ASN A 121 -21.36 -0.58 6.95
N ASN A 122 -21.24 -0.96 5.68
CA ASN A 122 -21.54 -0.12 4.50
C ASN A 122 -20.68 1.16 4.44
N GLY A 123 -19.44 1.07 4.91
CA GLY A 123 -18.50 2.18 4.99
C GLY A 123 -17.06 1.70 4.89
N PRO A 124 -16.09 2.63 4.85
CA PRO A 124 -14.69 2.25 4.80
C PRO A 124 -14.32 1.44 6.05
N GLY A 125 -13.80 0.23 5.84
CA GLY A 125 -13.15 -0.54 6.90
C GLY A 125 -11.87 0.16 7.41
N PRO A 126 -11.28 -0.33 8.51
CA PRO A 126 -10.15 0.33 9.16
C PRO A 126 -8.94 0.54 8.24
N LEU A 127 -8.57 -0.47 7.43
CA LEU A 127 -7.48 -0.34 6.47
C LEU A 127 -7.82 0.64 5.36
N LYS A 128 -9.05 0.57 4.84
CA LYS A 128 -9.52 1.48 3.80
C LYS A 128 -9.47 2.93 4.28
N TRP A 129 -9.94 3.20 5.49
CA TRP A 129 -9.89 4.51 6.12
C TRP A 129 -8.45 5.00 6.29
N PHE A 130 -7.56 4.14 6.78
CA PHE A 130 -6.15 4.49 6.97
C PHE A 130 -5.44 4.81 5.63
N VAL A 131 -5.70 4.01 4.60
CA VAL A 131 -5.14 4.22 3.25
C VAL A 131 -5.60 5.55 2.66
N GLN A 132 -6.88 5.91 2.83
CA GLN A 132 -7.38 7.22 2.41
C GLN A 132 -6.61 8.35 3.09
N LYS A 133 -6.46 8.27 4.41
CA LYS A 133 -5.78 9.29 5.21
C LYS A 133 -4.31 9.43 4.85
N ILE A 134 -3.59 8.32 4.70
CA ILE A 134 -2.14 8.36 4.43
C ILE A 134 -1.84 8.83 3.01
N ILE A 135 -2.71 8.55 2.03
CA ILE A 135 -2.58 9.08 0.66
C ILE A 135 -2.91 10.57 0.59
N GLU A 136 -3.98 11.01 1.28
CA GLU A 136 -4.33 12.44 1.41
C GLU A 136 -3.15 13.24 1.99
N GLU A 137 -2.50 12.72 3.04
CA GLU A 137 -1.34 13.39 3.65
C GLU A 137 -0.06 13.22 2.82
N GLY A 138 0.09 12.10 2.13
CA GLY A 138 1.15 11.84 1.16
C GLY A 138 1.18 12.85 0.02
N ALA A 139 0.05 13.48 -0.33
CA ALA A 139 0.01 14.57 -1.31
C ALA A 139 0.91 15.76 -0.92
N LYS A 140 1.20 15.95 0.38
CA LYS A 140 2.07 17.00 0.92
C LYS A 140 3.48 16.48 1.28
N SER A 141 3.70 15.17 1.24
CA SER A 141 4.93 14.53 1.69
C SER A 141 5.41 13.51 0.66
N PRO A 142 6.39 13.88 -0.19
CA PRO A 142 6.97 12.97 -1.18
C PRO A 142 7.51 11.68 -0.56
N ARG A 143 8.06 11.77 0.66
CA ARG A 143 8.49 10.63 1.46
C ARG A 143 7.37 9.65 1.77
N THR A 144 6.29 10.15 2.37
CA THR A 144 5.15 9.31 2.79
C THR A 144 4.52 8.63 1.59
N ILE A 145 4.26 9.37 0.51
CA ILE A 145 3.62 8.79 -0.67
C ILE A 145 4.53 7.80 -1.41
N ARG A 146 5.86 8.01 -1.40
CA ARG A 146 6.83 7.06 -1.97
C ARG A 146 6.75 5.72 -1.21
N LEU A 147 6.85 5.75 0.12
CA LEU A 147 6.76 4.52 0.94
C LEU A 147 5.37 3.87 0.88
N THR A 148 4.31 4.69 0.87
CA THR A 148 2.92 4.21 0.79
C THR A 148 2.67 3.50 -0.54
N ALA A 149 3.09 4.08 -1.66
CA ALA A 149 2.93 3.46 -2.97
C ALA A 149 3.68 2.13 -3.08
N LEU A 150 4.85 2.02 -2.43
CA LEU A 150 5.66 0.81 -2.45
C LEU A 150 4.90 -0.31 -1.78
N HIS A 151 4.48 -0.06 -0.55
CA HIS A 151 3.80 -1.05 0.26
C HIS A 151 2.45 -1.45 -0.36
N LEU A 152 1.62 -0.47 -0.75
CA LEU A 152 0.29 -0.74 -1.28
C LEU A 152 0.28 -1.44 -2.63
N CYS A 153 1.13 -1.01 -3.59
CA CYS A 153 1.20 -1.70 -4.88
C CYS A 153 1.65 -3.14 -4.69
N GLY A 154 2.52 -3.37 -3.72
CA GLY A 154 2.90 -4.68 -3.29
C GLY A 154 1.78 -5.55 -2.72
N LEU A 155 1.03 -5.01 -1.76
CA LEU A 155 -0.12 -5.70 -1.18
C LEU A 155 -1.23 -5.95 -2.20
N TRP A 156 -1.48 -5.01 -3.11
CA TRP A 156 -2.45 -5.19 -4.19
C TRP A 156 -2.00 -6.23 -5.21
N LEU A 157 -0.70 -6.39 -5.44
CA LEU A 157 -0.18 -7.47 -6.26
C LEU A 157 -0.36 -8.83 -5.57
N ALA A 158 -0.11 -8.90 -4.26
CA ALA A 158 -0.29 -10.11 -3.47
C ALA A 158 -1.78 -10.49 -3.27
N TYR A 159 -2.67 -9.51 -3.22
CA TYR A 159 -4.11 -9.69 -3.00
C TYR A 159 -4.95 -8.89 -4.02
N PRO A 160 -4.97 -9.29 -5.30
CA PRO A 160 -5.59 -8.50 -6.38
C PRO A 160 -7.08 -8.25 -6.19
N SER A 161 -7.77 -9.12 -5.45
CA SER A 161 -9.21 -9.01 -5.17
C SER A 161 -9.55 -7.78 -4.32
N THR A 162 -8.57 -7.24 -3.58
CA THR A 162 -8.75 -6.06 -2.72
C THR A 162 -8.74 -4.74 -3.51
N ILE A 163 -8.17 -4.72 -4.72
CA ILE A 163 -8.06 -3.52 -5.56
C ILE A 163 -9.43 -2.86 -5.82
N ARG A 164 -10.52 -3.65 -5.88
CA ARG A 164 -11.88 -3.13 -6.05
C ARG A 164 -12.24 -2.05 -5.03
N TYR A 165 -11.69 -2.12 -3.81
CA TYR A 165 -11.93 -1.15 -2.76
C TYR A 165 -11.13 0.14 -2.97
N TYR A 166 -10.06 0.13 -3.77
CA TYR A 166 -9.04 1.18 -3.83
C TYR A 166 -8.91 1.88 -5.19
N ILE A 167 -9.92 1.79 -6.05
CA ILE A 167 -9.92 2.41 -7.39
C ILE A 167 -9.69 3.93 -7.33
N HIS A 168 -10.28 4.60 -6.34
CA HIS A 168 -10.08 6.03 -6.14
C HIS A 168 -8.62 6.36 -5.79
N GLU A 169 -8.01 5.58 -4.92
CA GLU A 169 -6.65 5.77 -4.42
C GLU A 169 -5.61 5.43 -5.48
N LEU A 170 -5.84 4.39 -6.28
CA LEU A 170 -5.04 4.07 -7.47
C LEU A 170 -5.06 5.24 -8.46
N LYS A 171 -6.21 5.90 -8.64
CA LYS A 171 -6.32 7.12 -9.45
C LYS A 171 -5.46 8.23 -8.85
N LEU A 172 -5.54 8.50 -7.55
CA LEU A 172 -4.70 9.51 -6.89
C LEU A 172 -3.20 9.24 -7.07
N LEU A 173 -2.75 7.99 -6.90
CA LEU A 173 -1.36 7.58 -7.11
C LEU A 173 -0.91 7.73 -8.58
N THR A 174 -1.79 7.37 -9.53
CA THR A 174 -1.53 7.52 -10.97
C THR A 174 -1.32 8.98 -11.38
N PHE A 175 -2.14 9.88 -10.84
CA PHE A 175 -2.07 11.30 -11.13
C PHE A 175 -1.06 12.05 -10.25
N TYR A 176 -0.47 11.38 -9.25
CA TYR A 176 0.55 11.98 -8.40
C TYR A 176 1.72 12.49 -9.24
N GLY A 177 2.21 13.65 -8.84
CA GLY A 177 3.45 14.19 -9.37
C GLY A 177 3.87 15.35 -8.52
N SER A 178 4.87 15.10 -7.69
CA SER A 178 5.44 16.11 -6.81
C SER A 178 6.15 17.20 -7.61
N VAL A 179 6.10 18.42 -7.09
CA VAL A 179 7.03 19.49 -7.46
C VAL A 179 8.23 19.52 -6.49
N ALA A 180 8.08 18.91 -5.31
CA ALA A 180 9.09 18.84 -4.26
C ALA A 180 9.81 17.48 -4.28
N PHE A 181 11.13 17.50 -4.33
CA PHE A 181 11.98 16.33 -4.19
C PHE A 181 12.38 16.14 -2.73
N ASP A 182 12.48 14.89 -2.28
CA ASP A 182 12.95 14.57 -0.93
C ASP A 182 14.46 14.29 -0.98
N GLU A 183 15.25 15.37 -0.93
CA GLU A 183 16.72 15.33 -0.99
C GLU A 183 17.32 14.47 0.14
N ASP A 184 16.67 14.46 1.31
CA ASP A 184 17.14 13.75 2.49
C ASP A 184 16.80 12.25 2.49
N PHE A 185 16.05 11.77 1.49
CA PHE A 185 15.61 10.37 1.46
C PHE A 185 16.80 9.42 1.32
N GLU A 186 17.61 9.62 0.29
CA GLU A 186 18.76 8.74 -0.01
C GLU A 186 19.84 8.86 1.07
N GLY A 187 20.05 10.05 1.62
CA GLY A 187 20.94 10.25 2.77
C GLY A 187 20.51 9.44 3.99
N GLN A 188 19.21 9.43 4.31
CA GLN A 188 18.69 8.57 5.39
C GLN A 188 18.89 7.09 5.13
N LEU A 189 18.84 6.63 3.87
CA LEU A 189 19.13 5.23 3.55
C LEU A 189 20.61 4.89 3.68
N ALA A 190 21.50 5.78 3.27
CA ALA A 190 22.93 5.56 3.39
C ALA A 190 23.37 5.51 4.86
N GLU A 191 22.85 6.41 5.69
CA GLU A 191 23.34 6.65 7.05
C GLU A 191 22.61 5.84 8.13
N ASN A 192 21.35 5.44 7.91
CA ASN A 192 20.52 4.81 8.92
C ASN A 192 20.25 3.33 8.62
N SER A 193 20.78 2.43 9.46
CA SER A 193 20.56 0.99 9.34
C SER A 193 19.08 0.60 9.51
N ASP A 194 18.36 1.23 10.46
CA ASP A 194 16.95 0.96 10.66
C ASP A 194 16.12 1.36 9.44
N ALA A 195 16.48 2.46 8.76
CA ALA A 195 15.78 2.88 7.54
C ALA A 195 15.93 1.85 6.42
N ARG A 196 17.14 1.32 6.22
CA ARG A 196 17.39 0.25 5.25
C ARG A 196 16.64 -1.01 5.60
N GLU A 197 16.68 -1.42 6.87
CA GLU A 197 16.03 -2.64 7.33
C GLU A 197 14.51 -2.56 7.19
N GLU A 198 13.90 -1.43 7.56
CA GLU A 198 12.46 -1.25 7.43
C GLU A 198 12.01 -1.14 5.97
N ILE A 199 12.80 -0.55 5.07
CA ILE A 199 12.50 -0.58 3.64
C ILE A 199 12.61 -2.00 3.08
N LEU A 200 13.67 -2.73 3.44
CA LEU A 200 13.84 -4.11 3.00
C LEU A 200 12.63 -4.96 3.42
N ARG A 201 12.14 -4.79 4.65
CA ARG A 201 10.90 -5.43 5.12
C ARG A 201 9.68 -4.97 4.35
N LEU A 202 9.54 -3.66 4.10
CA LEU A 202 8.43 -3.11 3.31
C LEU A 202 8.42 -3.67 1.88
N SER A 203 9.61 -3.99 1.34
CA SER A 203 9.80 -4.58 0.00
C SER A 203 9.83 -6.11 -0.03
N GLN A 204 9.94 -6.81 1.12
CA GLN A 204 10.29 -8.24 1.17
C GLN A 204 9.23 -9.17 0.57
N SER A 205 7.98 -8.73 0.50
CA SER A 205 6.89 -9.46 -0.16
C SER A 205 6.68 -9.05 -1.63
N LEU A 206 7.54 -8.19 -2.19
CA LEU A 206 7.26 -7.46 -3.43
C LEU A 206 8.11 -7.96 -4.59
N ASP A 207 7.54 -7.87 -5.80
CA ASP A 207 8.24 -8.17 -7.04
C ASP A 207 9.54 -7.34 -7.15
N PRO A 208 10.67 -7.94 -7.59
CA PRO A 208 11.95 -7.23 -7.71
C PRO A 208 11.87 -5.96 -8.57
N GLU A 209 11.00 -5.91 -9.56
CA GLU A 209 10.80 -4.74 -10.42
C GLU A 209 10.14 -3.58 -9.67
N LEU A 210 9.21 -3.86 -8.75
CA LEU A 210 8.62 -2.82 -7.88
C LEU A 210 9.67 -2.21 -6.94
N THR A 211 10.62 -3.01 -6.50
CA THR A 211 11.73 -2.57 -5.64
C THR A 211 12.79 -1.80 -6.45
N ASP A 212 13.11 -2.23 -7.66
CA ASP A 212 14.03 -1.52 -8.55
C ASP A 212 13.49 -0.14 -8.93
N VAL A 213 12.22 -0.09 -9.34
CA VAL A 213 11.50 1.16 -9.62
C VAL A 213 11.49 2.08 -8.39
N PHE A 214 11.42 1.50 -7.19
CA PHE A 214 11.49 2.26 -5.94
C PHE A 214 12.79 2.97 -5.74
N ILE A 215 13.90 2.32 -6.05
CA ILE A 215 15.23 2.91 -5.88
C ILE A 215 15.49 3.95 -6.98
N ASN A 216 15.06 3.67 -8.21
CA ASN A 216 15.57 4.35 -9.39
C ASN A 216 14.69 5.47 -9.97
N THR A 217 13.48 5.74 -9.43
CA THR A 217 12.60 6.77 -10.01
C THR A 217 11.99 7.77 -9.02
N GLU A 218 12.05 9.05 -9.41
CA GLU A 218 11.34 10.16 -8.75
C GLU A 218 9.83 10.11 -9.02
N LEU A 219 9.41 9.35 -10.03
CA LEU A 219 8.03 9.20 -10.45
C LEU A 219 7.34 8.03 -9.76
N TYR A 220 7.89 7.63 -8.61
CA TYR A 220 7.67 6.34 -8.00
C TYR A 220 6.19 5.95 -7.93
N ALA A 221 5.35 6.79 -7.31
CA ALA A 221 3.94 6.46 -7.09
C ALA A 221 3.19 6.02 -8.35
N ARG A 222 3.40 6.69 -9.48
CA ARG A 222 2.72 6.34 -10.75
C ARG A 222 3.36 5.16 -11.46
N VAL A 223 4.69 5.02 -11.36
CA VAL A 223 5.40 3.89 -11.99
C VAL A 223 5.07 2.59 -11.24
N SER A 224 4.97 2.62 -9.90
CA SER A 224 4.53 1.47 -9.10
C SER A 224 3.15 0.98 -9.50
N VAL A 225 2.20 1.89 -9.77
CA VAL A 225 0.87 1.50 -10.26
C VAL A 225 0.96 0.87 -11.64
N ALA A 226 1.80 1.41 -12.54
CA ALA A 226 1.96 0.83 -13.88
C ALA A 226 2.60 -0.56 -13.82
N VAL A 227 3.62 -0.74 -12.99
CA VAL A 227 4.29 -2.03 -12.76
C VAL A 227 3.31 -3.02 -12.10
N LEU A 228 2.52 -2.60 -11.11
CA LEU A 228 1.46 -3.42 -10.52
C LEU A 228 0.56 -4.00 -11.62
N PHE A 229 0.01 -3.15 -12.50
CA PHE A 229 -0.88 -3.63 -13.55
C PHE A 229 -0.17 -4.44 -14.64
N SER A 230 1.11 -4.16 -14.92
CA SER A 230 1.92 -5.02 -15.78
C SER A 230 2.07 -6.42 -15.19
N LYS A 231 2.40 -6.52 -13.89
CA LYS A 231 2.56 -7.79 -13.18
C LYS A 231 1.25 -8.55 -13.01
N LEU A 232 0.15 -7.84 -12.78
CA LEU A 232 -1.18 -8.44 -12.79
C LEU A 232 -1.51 -9.03 -14.17
N ALA A 233 -1.15 -8.35 -15.26
CA ALA A 233 -1.34 -8.89 -16.60
C ALA A 233 -0.48 -10.14 -16.83
N ASP A 234 0.78 -10.15 -16.38
CA ASP A 234 1.64 -11.34 -16.42
C ASP A 234 1.08 -12.49 -15.56
N MET A 235 0.48 -12.17 -14.41
CA MET A 235 -0.17 -13.14 -13.53
C MET A 235 -1.36 -13.83 -14.21
N VAL A 236 -2.11 -13.13 -15.06
CA VAL A 236 -3.20 -13.73 -15.85
C VAL A 236 -2.66 -14.83 -16.75
N ASP A 237 -1.51 -14.58 -17.38
CA ASP A 237 -0.87 -15.53 -18.30
C ASP A 237 -0.20 -16.69 -17.54
N THR A 238 0.43 -16.42 -16.39
CA THR A 238 1.37 -17.34 -15.73
C THR A 238 0.86 -18.05 -14.47
N SER A 239 -0.14 -17.50 -13.76
CA SER A 239 -0.61 -18.08 -12.50
C SER A 239 -1.29 -19.44 -12.73
N ASN A 240 -1.24 -20.32 -11.74
CA ASN A 240 -2.03 -21.56 -11.73
C ASN A 240 -3.34 -21.40 -10.94
N LEU A 241 -3.47 -20.32 -10.16
CA LEU A 241 -4.63 -20.07 -9.31
C LEU A 241 -5.67 -19.28 -10.08
N VAL A 242 -6.81 -19.91 -10.36
CA VAL A 242 -7.92 -19.30 -11.12
C VAL A 242 -8.45 -18.06 -10.42
N GLU A 243 -8.54 -18.08 -9.08
CA GLU A 243 -9.02 -16.93 -8.28
C GLU A 243 -8.16 -15.69 -8.50
N ASP A 244 -6.83 -15.84 -8.49
CA ASP A 244 -5.90 -14.73 -8.70
C ASP A 244 -6.00 -14.17 -10.12
N LYS A 245 -6.17 -15.03 -11.13
CA LYS A 245 -6.40 -14.59 -12.52
C LYS A 245 -7.68 -13.79 -12.65
N VAL A 246 -8.79 -14.31 -12.11
CA VAL A 246 -10.09 -13.65 -12.17
C VAL A 246 -10.03 -12.30 -11.46
N ALA A 247 -9.38 -12.25 -10.30
CA ALA A 247 -9.19 -11.01 -9.56
C ALA A 247 -8.32 -10.00 -10.32
N ALA A 248 -7.18 -10.44 -10.89
CA ALA A 248 -6.30 -9.60 -11.69
C ALA A 248 -7.02 -9.02 -12.92
N ILE A 249 -7.74 -9.85 -13.69
CA ILE A 249 -8.54 -9.42 -14.84
C ILE A 249 -9.58 -8.39 -14.40
N SER A 250 -10.36 -8.72 -13.37
CA SER A 250 -11.46 -7.86 -12.90
C SER A 250 -10.93 -6.50 -12.44
N SER A 251 -9.82 -6.49 -11.70
CA SER A 251 -9.17 -5.28 -11.19
C SER A 251 -8.59 -4.42 -12.31
N GLY A 252 -7.94 -5.03 -13.30
CA GLY A 252 -7.43 -4.33 -14.48
C GLY A 252 -8.54 -3.68 -15.32
N LYS A 253 -9.60 -4.43 -15.61
CA LYS A 253 -10.78 -3.94 -16.34
C LYS A 253 -11.47 -2.80 -15.60
N LEU A 254 -11.70 -2.97 -14.30
CA LEU A 254 -12.35 -1.96 -13.46
C LEU A 254 -11.58 -0.64 -13.45
N PHE A 255 -10.25 -0.70 -13.27
CA PHE A 255 -9.44 0.51 -13.23
C PHE A 255 -9.30 1.18 -14.61
N LEU A 256 -9.17 0.40 -15.69
CA LEU A 256 -9.15 0.92 -17.05
C LEU A 256 -10.41 1.72 -17.38
N LEU A 257 -11.58 1.15 -17.10
CA LEU A 257 -12.87 1.79 -17.37
C LEU A 257 -13.06 3.06 -16.54
N GLU A 258 -12.65 3.05 -15.27
CA GLU A 258 -12.67 4.26 -14.42
C GLU A 258 -11.76 5.36 -15.00
N LEU A 259 -10.55 5.02 -15.46
CA LEU A 259 -9.63 6.01 -16.03
C LEU A 259 -10.15 6.59 -17.35
N LEU A 260 -10.69 5.75 -18.23
CA LEU A 260 -11.29 6.21 -19.49
C LEU A 260 -12.45 7.17 -19.23
N LYS A 261 -13.39 6.76 -18.34
CA LYS A 261 -14.50 7.61 -17.92
C LYS A 261 -14.00 8.92 -17.31
N TYR A 262 -12.96 8.86 -16.48
CA TYR A 262 -12.37 10.04 -15.86
C TYR A 262 -11.77 11.01 -16.90
N VAL A 263 -11.08 10.51 -17.91
CA VAL A 263 -10.52 11.34 -19.00
C VAL A 263 -11.63 12.04 -19.79
N VAL A 264 -12.76 11.37 -20.03
CA VAL A 264 -13.92 11.92 -20.74
C VAL A 264 -14.68 12.95 -19.89
N MET A 265 -14.88 12.69 -18.60
CA MET A 265 -15.74 13.51 -17.73
C MET A 265 -15.02 14.66 -17.03
N ASP A 266 -13.71 14.59 -16.82
CA ASP A 266 -12.96 15.65 -16.14
C ASP A 266 -12.82 16.87 -17.05
N ARG A 267 -13.24 18.05 -16.56
CA ARG A 267 -13.29 19.29 -17.34
C ARG A 267 -11.93 19.77 -17.81
N ASP A 268 -10.85 19.37 -17.16
CA ASP A 268 -9.49 19.75 -17.58
C ASP A 268 -8.88 18.71 -18.52
N LEU A 269 -9.13 17.42 -18.27
CA LEU A 269 -8.60 16.34 -19.13
C LEU A 269 -9.32 16.20 -20.46
N SER A 270 -10.60 16.61 -20.54
CA SER A 270 -11.39 16.58 -21.79
C SER A 270 -11.07 17.72 -22.76
N LYS A 271 -10.45 18.83 -22.31
CA LYS A 271 -10.14 19.98 -23.18
C LYS A 271 -9.23 19.60 -24.34
N GLU A 272 -9.63 19.91 -25.58
CA GLU A 272 -8.79 19.72 -26.77
C GLU A 272 -7.48 20.53 -26.66
N LEU A 273 -7.61 21.82 -26.37
CA LEU A 273 -6.49 22.76 -26.32
C LEU A 273 -5.91 22.88 -24.90
N TYR A 274 -4.60 22.66 -24.80
CA TYR A 274 -3.84 22.88 -23.58
C TYR A 274 -2.41 23.30 -23.89
N LYS A 275 -1.81 24.09 -22.99
CA LYS A 275 -0.41 24.51 -23.13
C LYS A 275 0.51 23.32 -22.90
N LYS A 276 1.47 23.08 -23.80
CA LYS A 276 2.54 22.09 -23.62
C LYS A 276 3.29 22.37 -22.31
N TYR A 277 3.60 21.31 -21.57
CA TYR A 277 4.22 21.34 -20.24
C TYR A 277 3.39 22.00 -19.12
N SER A 278 2.11 22.30 -19.35
CA SER A 278 1.20 22.70 -18.27
C SER A 278 0.91 21.54 -17.31
N ALA A 279 0.31 21.86 -16.15
CA ALA A 279 -0.20 20.84 -15.23
C ALA A 279 -1.24 19.93 -15.90
N ILE A 280 -2.11 20.49 -16.76
CA ILE A 280 -3.11 19.74 -17.52
C ILE A 280 -2.41 18.79 -18.51
N HIS A 281 -1.42 19.27 -19.26
CA HIS A 281 -0.63 18.41 -20.16
C HIS A 281 -0.01 17.23 -19.43
N ARG A 282 0.63 17.47 -18.26
CA ARG A 282 1.24 16.39 -17.47
C ARG A 282 0.19 15.38 -16.98
N ARG A 283 -0.97 15.84 -16.52
CA ARG A 283 -2.06 14.94 -16.09
C ARG A 283 -2.60 14.12 -17.27
N LYS A 284 -2.82 14.72 -18.44
CA LYS A 284 -3.21 13.98 -19.66
C LYS A 284 -2.19 12.91 -20.04
N VAL A 285 -0.90 13.25 -20.06
CA VAL A 285 0.18 12.27 -20.34
C VAL A 285 0.14 11.13 -19.33
N ARG A 286 0.01 11.41 -18.02
CA ARG A 286 -0.11 10.37 -16.98
C ARG A 286 -1.30 9.44 -17.20
N ALA A 287 -2.46 10.01 -17.53
CA ALA A 287 -3.66 9.23 -17.82
C ALA A 287 -3.43 8.26 -18.98
N TRP A 288 -2.92 8.77 -20.11
CA TRP A 288 -2.68 7.97 -21.30
C TRP A 288 -1.59 6.91 -21.09
N GLN A 289 -0.51 7.25 -20.39
CA GLN A 289 0.52 6.26 -20.01
C GLN A 289 -0.08 5.10 -19.22
N MET A 290 -0.96 5.39 -18.26
CA MET A 290 -1.61 4.35 -17.47
C MET A 290 -2.63 3.53 -18.28
N ILE A 291 -3.42 4.19 -19.14
CA ILE A 291 -4.35 3.51 -20.06
C ILE A 291 -3.59 2.55 -20.97
N CYS A 292 -2.42 2.96 -21.48
CA CYS A 292 -1.57 2.07 -22.27
C CYS A 292 -1.06 0.87 -21.45
N ALA A 293 -0.63 1.07 -20.21
CA ALA A 293 -0.22 -0.02 -19.32
C ALA A 293 -1.37 -1.02 -19.05
N LEU A 294 -2.60 -0.53 -19.01
CA LEU A 294 -3.81 -1.33 -18.79
C LEU A 294 -4.37 -1.98 -20.07
N SER A 295 -3.81 -1.71 -21.25
CA SER A 295 -4.35 -2.19 -22.52
C SER A 295 -4.43 -3.72 -22.62
N ARG A 296 -3.58 -4.45 -21.91
CA ARG A 296 -3.59 -5.93 -21.84
C ARG A 296 -4.86 -6.51 -21.20
N PHE A 297 -5.65 -5.70 -20.50
CA PHE A 297 -6.92 -6.11 -19.90
C PHE A 297 -8.13 -5.91 -20.81
N VAL A 298 -7.94 -5.34 -22.01
CA VAL A 298 -9.02 -5.20 -22.99
C VAL A 298 -9.32 -6.56 -23.60
N ASP A 299 -10.56 -7.01 -23.41
CA ASP A 299 -11.08 -8.28 -23.91
C ASP A 299 -12.49 -8.08 -24.48
N LEU A 300 -13.05 -9.10 -25.11
CA LEU A 300 -14.32 -9.06 -25.87
C LEU A 300 -15.51 -8.54 -25.04
N ASP A 301 -15.49 -8.73 -23.72
CA ASP A 301 -16.57 -8.28 -22.82
C ASP A 301 -16.57 -6.77 -22.55
N ILE A 302 -15.43 -6.09 -22.72
CA ILE A 302 -15.31 -4.64 -22.47
C ILE A 302 -14.85 -3.83 -23.68
N VAL A 303 -14.47 -4.48 -24.79
CA VAL A 303 -13.90 -3.79 -25.97
C VAL A 303 -14.82 -2.69 -26.50
N ASP A 304 -16.13 -2.95 -26.60
CA ASP A 304 -17.10 -1.95 -27.08
C ASP A 304 -17.17 -0.73 -26.16
N GLN A 305 -17.14 -0.95 -24.85
CA GLN A 305 -17.13 0.13 -23.86
C GLN A 305 -15.84 0.94 -23.94
N VAL A 306 -14.69 0.27 -24.04
CA VAL A 306 -13.38 0.90 -24.20
C VAL A 306 -13.33 1.73 -25.49
N THR A 307 -13.75 1.18 -26.63
CA THR A 307 -13.78 1.88 -27.91
C THR A 307 -14.74 3.07 -27.88
N SER A 308 -15.92 2.94 -27.27
CA SER A 308 -16.85 4.04 -27.07
C SER A 308 -16.25 5.19 -26.25
N GLU A 309 -15.63 4.90 -25.10
CA GLU A 309 -15.02 5.94 -24.27
C GLU A 309 -13.79 6.57 -24.93
N LEU A 310 -12.97 5.78 -25.65
CA LEU A 310 -11.86 6.31 -26.45
C LEU A 310 -12.37 7.23 -27.56
N HIS A 311 -13.43 6.85 -28.27
CA HIS A 311 -14.03 7.70 -29.29
C HIS A 311 -14.53 9.01 -28.70
N LYS A 312 -15.19 8.99 -27.53
CA LYS A 312 -15.58 10.22 -26.83
C LYS A 312 -14.37 11.07 -26.45
N ALA A 313 -13.33 10.45 -25.88
CA ALA A 313 -12.13 11.15 -25.44
C ALA A 313 -11.33 11.80 -26.60
N LEU A 314 -11.40 11.21 -27.80
CA LEU A 314 -10.62 11.64 -28.97
C LEU A 314 -11.43 12.45 -29.99
N CYS A 315 -12.76 12.32 -30.03
CA CYS A 315 -13.62 12.93 -31.05
C CYS A 315 -14.66 13.91 -30.51
N VAL A 316 -14.99 13.90 -29.21
CA VAL A 316 -15.86 14.90 -28.56
C VAL A 316 -15.02 16.04 -27.94
N SER A 317 -13.73 16.09 -28.25
CA SER A 317 -12.81 17.18 -27.90
C SER A 317 -13.02 18.39 -28.79
#